data_AF-Q4DFC8-F1
#
_entry.id   AF-Q4DFC8-F1
#
_cell.length_a   1.000
_cell.length_b   1.000
_cell.length_c   1.000
_cell.angle_alpha   90.00
_cell.angle_beta   90.00
_cell.angle_gamma   90.00
#
_symmetry.space_group_name_H-M   'P 1'
#
loop_
_entity.id
_entity.type
_entity.pdbx_description
1 polymer ?
#
loop_
_entity_poly.entity_id
_entity_poly.type
_entity_poly.pdbx_seq_one_letter_code
_entity_poly.pdbx_strand_id
1 'polypeptide(L)'
;MQRRWLNCAAVFLAATAVHTTQRGMHGKPTQSHKVRTQHSRRWWTQSKARHLTAMPHDECKSRPHFPAYNEDVDRPMLVPAGAICFNCEKPIDDRDVNSYVWIPAGNATVPTTQGYFFHFKCFKCWKCKYRLIHNKFYSKDGKAWCVACALGRDIRVPTRRWHTSYVNTHRTGSRMSGHFFPRHQHQMAFLLDPNE
;
A
#
# COMPACT_ATOMS: atom_id res chain seq x y z
N MET A 1 -28.84 -51.03 53.06
CA MET A 1 -27.88 -49.92 52.95
C MET A 1 -27.51 -49.78 51.46
N GLN A 2 -28.06 -48.78 50.73
CA GLN A 2 -27.37 -47.53 50.34
C GLN A 2 -26.07 -47.81 49.55
N ARG A 3 -25.83 -47.40 48.29
CA ARG A 3 -26.17 -46.14 47.60
C ARG A 3 -26.06 -46.28 46.07
N ARG A 4 -26.94 -45.55 45.38
CA ARG A 4 -26.92 -45.22 43.95
C ARG A 4 -25.72 -44.34 43.58
N TRP A 5 -25.12 -44.58 42.42
CA TRP A 5 -24.18 -43.67 41.76
C TRP A 5 -24.89 -42.92 40.63
N LEU A 6 -24.83 -41.59 40.69
CA LEU A 6 -25.39 -40.64 39.73
C LEU A 6 -24.36 -40.36 38.63
N ASN A 7 -24.71 -40.67 37.38
CA ASN A 7 -23.99 -40.23 36.19
C ASN A 7 -24.37 -38.78 35.87
N CYS A 8 -23.42 -37.84 35.98
CA CYS A 8 -23.52 -36.50 35.39
C CYS A 8 -22.71 -36.48 34.10
N ALA A 9 -23.40 -36.41 32.96
CA ALA A 9 -22.82 -36.20 31.65
C ALA A 9 -22.39 -34.72 31.50
N ALA A 10 -21.11 -34.50 31.26
CA ALA A 10 -20.55 -33.20 30.94
C ALA A 10 -20.93 -32.80 29.51
N VAL A 11 -21.69 -31.70 29.37
CA VAL A 11 -21.97 -31.05 28.09
C VAL A 11 -20.78 -30.15 27.75
N PHE A 12 -20.01 -30.55 26.75
CA PHE A 12 -18.96 -29.72 26.14
C PHE A 12 -19.62 -28.64 25.26
N LEU A 13 -19.52 -27.38 25.70
CA LEU A 13 -19.84 -26.20 24.89
C LEU A 13 -18.76 -26.01 23.83
N ALA A 14 -19.11 -26.24 22.57
CA ALA A 14 -18.30 -25.89 21.42
C ALA A 14 -18.26 -24.37 21.24
N ALA A 15 -17.09 -23.77 21.49
CA ALA A 15 -16.84 -22.37 21.20
C ALA A 15 -16.73 -22.16 19.68
N THR A 16 -17.73 -21.54 19.07
CA THR A 16 -17.69 -21.07 17.69
C THR A 16 -16.81 -19.82 17.62
N ALA A 17 -15.59 -19.98 17.11
CA ALA A 17 -14.70 -18.85 16.83
C ALA A 17 -15.29 -17.99 15.70
N VAL A 18 -15.76 -16.80 16.06
CA VAL A 18 -16.24 -15.78 15.13
C VAL A 18 -15.04 -15.24 14.35
N HIS A 19 -14.92 -15.64 13.07
CA HIS A 19 -13.97 -15.03 12.14
C HIS A 19 -14.34 -13.56 11.93
N THR A 20 -13.62 -12.68 12.62
CA THR A 20 -13.66 -11.24 12.37
C THR A 20 -13.01 -10.97 11.01
N THR A 21 -13.81 -10.47 10.05
CA THR A 21 -13.31 -10.03 8.75
C THR A 21 -12.45 -8.78 8.94
N GLN A 22 -11.14 -8.96 8.98
CA GLN A 22 -10.18 -7.86 9.13
C GLN A 22 -10.24 -6.96 7.88
N ARG A 23 -10.84 -5.77 8.02
CA ARG A 23 -10.91 -4.76 6.95
C ARG A 23 -9.68 -3.86 7.05
N GLY A 24 -8.68 -4.06 6.18
CA GLY A 24 -7.52 -3.19 6.07
C GLY A 24 -7.67 -2.21 4.90
N MET A 25 -7.52 -0.90 5.15
CA MET A 25 -7.34 0.07 4.08
C MET A 25 -5.85 0.20 3.75
N HIS A 26 -5.49 -0.03 2.49
CA HIS A 26 -4.11 0.03 2.02
C HIS A 26 -3.97 1.05 0.89
N GLY A 27 -2.81 1.71 0.81
CA GLY A 27 -2.47 2.61 -0.30
C GLY A 27 -1.96 3.97 0.14
N LYS A 28 -0.87 4.40 -0.51
CA LYS A 28 -0.20 5.67 -0.26
C LYS A 28 -0.65 6.70 -1.30
N PRO A 29 -0.84 7.97 -0.92
CA PRO A 29 -1.10 9.02 -1.89
C PRO A 29 0.14 9.19 -2.78
N THR A 30 0.03 8.86 -4.06
CA THR A 30 1.08 9.15 -5.04
C THR A 30 0.96 10.61 -5.45
N GLN A 31 1.90 11.47 -5.05
CA GLN A 31 2.19 12.68 -5.81
C GLN A 31 3.19 12.29 -6.90
N SER A 32 2.75 12.30 -8.16
CA SER A 32 3.64 12.08 -9.29
C SER A 32 4.63 13.25 -9.38
N HIS A 33 5.92 12.99 -9.18
CA HIS A 33 6.97 13.97 -9.46
C HIS A 33 7.08 14.15 -10.99
N LYS A 34 6.59 15.28 -11.51
CA LYS A 34 6.76 15.62 -12.93
C LYS A 34 8.17 16.19 -13.09
N VAL A 35 9.08 15.43 -13.71
CA VAL A 35 10.35 15.98 -14.22
C VAL A 35 9.98 17.02 -15.28
N ARG A 36 10.09 18.31 -14.94
CA ARG A 36 9.82 19.42 -15.86
C ARG A 36 11.06 19.71 -16.68
N THR A 37 10.95 19.55 -18.00
CA THR A 37 11.93 20.07 -18.96
C THR A 37 12.05 21.60 -18.84
N GLN A 38 13.18 22.18 -19.22
CA GLN A 38 13.39 23.63 -19.19
C GLN A 38 12.29 24.40 -19.95
N HIS A 39 11.79 23.82 -21.05
CA HIS A 39 10.64 24.31 -21.81
C HIS A 39 9.36 24.40 -20.95
N SER A 40 9.04 23.36 -20.19
CA SER A 40 7.88 23.40 -19.30
C SER A 40 8.07 24.41 -18.16
N ARG A 41 9.29 24.58 -17.60
CA ARG A 41 9.55 25.61 -16.58
C ARG A 41 9.27 27.01 -17.14
N ARG A 42 9.74 27.32 -18.35
CA ARG A 42 9.45 28.58 -19.07
C ARG A 42 7.97 28.77 -19.35
N TRP A 43 7.27 27.72 -19.78
CA TRP A 43 5.81 27.81 -20.00
C TRP A 43 5.07 28.19 -18.72
N TRP A 44 5.45 27.62 -17.56
CA TRP A 44 4.80 27.94 -16.29
C TRP A 44 5.11 29.33 -15.75
N THR A 45 6.31 29.87 -15.98
CA THR A 45 6.65 31.23 -15.56
C THR A 45 6.07 32.31 -16.49
N GLN A 46 5.92 32.02 -17.78
CA GLN A 46 5.38 32.97 -18.77
C GLN A 46 3.86 32.93 -18.89
N SER A 47 3.25 31.76 -18.68
CA SER A 47 1.79 31.65 -18.67
C SER A 47 1.27 32.36 -17.44
N LYS A 48 0.32 33.28 -17.60
CA LYS A 48 -0.49 33.86 -16.51
C LYS A 48 -1.40 32.79 -15.87
N ALA A 49 -0.83 31.65 -15.48
CA ALA A 49 -1.48 30.52 -14.84
C ALA A 49 -1.83 30.80 -13.37
N ARG A 50 -2.09 32.07 -13.02
CA ARG A 50 -2.58 32.50 -11.69
C ARG A 50 -3.95 31.88 -11.35
N HIS A 51 -4.63 31.29 -12.34
CA HIS A 51 -5.91 30.59 -12.17
C HIS A 51 -5.77 29.06 -12.01
N LEU A 52 -4.55 28.52 -12.09
CA LEU A 52 -4.31 27.11 -11.79
C LEU A 52 -3.80 27.01 -10.34
N THR A 53 -4.41 26.14 -9.53
CA THR A 53 -4.04 25.89 -8.13
C THR A 53 -2.62 25.31 -7.95
N ALA A 54 -1.87 25.12 -9.03
CA ALA A 54 -0.51 24.60 -9.02
C ALA A 54 0.49 25.76 -9.00
N MET A 55 1.01 26.09 -7.82
CA MET A 55 2.15 27.01 -7.66
C MET A 55 3.47 26.34 -8.07
N PRO A 56 4.47 27.10 -8.55
CA PRO A 56 5.84 26.61 -8.71
C PRO A 56 6.36 26.02 -7.39
N HIS A 57 7.13 24.93 -7.45
CA HIS A 57 7.67 24.27 -6.25
C HIS A 57 8.51 25.24 -5.38
N ASP A 58 9.18 26.19 -6.02
CA ASP A 58 10.01 27.21 -5.35
C ASP A 58 9.16 28.24 -4.57
N GLU A 59 7.86 28.37 -4.91
CA GLU A 59 6.90 29.28 -4.25
C GLU A 59 5.93 28.54 -3.30
N CYS A 60 5.96 27.20 -3.29
CA CYS A 60 5.15 26.39 -2.40
C CYS A 60 5.59 26.62 -0.95
N LYS A 61 4.72 27.25 -0.14
CA LYS A 61 4.95 27.47 1.30
C LYS A 61 5.26 26.17 2.07
N SER A 62 4.73 25.05 1.60
CA SER A 62 5.04 23.72 2.13
C SER A 62 6.05 23.02 1.23
N ARG A 63 7.32 22.95 1.67
CA ARG A 63 8.30 22.03 1.09
C ARG A 63 7.93 20.59 1.49
N PRO A 64 8.15 19.58 0.63
CA PRO A 64 7.95 18.19 1.01
C PRO A 64 8.74 17.85 2.29
N HIS A 65 8.02 17.52 3.37
CA HIS A 65 8.61 17.12 4.65
C HIS A 65 8.71 15.59 4.74
N PHE A 66 9.44 14.99 3.79
CA PHE A 66 9.76 13.56 3.81
C PHE A 66 11.17 13.31 3.23
N PRO A 67 11.94 12.35 3.77
CA PRO A 67 13.22 11.95 3.20
C PRO A 67 13.06 11.40 1.77
N ALA A 68 14.00 11.74 0.88
CA ALA A 68 13.93 11.33 -0.53
C ALA A 68 14.24 9.84 -0.73
N TYR A 69 15.23 9.33 0.01
CA TYR A 69 15.62 7.93 0.03
C TYR A 69 15.29 7.37 1.40
N ASN A 70 14.59 6.24 1.42
CA ASN A 70 14.54 5.38 2.59
C ASN A 70 15.78 4.49 2.56
N GLU A 71 16.56 4.52 3.63
CA GLU A 71 17.87 3.88 3.69
C GLU A 71 17.77 2.35 3.87
N ASP A 72 16.62 1.80 4.25
CA ASP A 72 16.33 0.35 4.37
C ASP A 72 17.42 -0.49 5.10
N VAL A 73 18.34 0.14 5.85
CA VAL A 73 19.47 -0.52 6.52
C VAL A 73 18.97 -1.47 7.60
N ASP A 74 18.05 -1.01 8.44
CA ASP A 74 17.49 -1.79 9.55
C ASP A 74 16.63 -2.96 9.08
N ARG A 75 15.99 -2.82 7.92
CA ARG A 75 15.12 -3.83 7.34
C ARG A 75 15.21 -3.75 5.82
N PRO A 76 16.08 -4.60 5.23
CA PRO A 76 16.20 -4.68 3.79
C PRO A 76 14.86 -5.03 3.16
N MET A 77 14.39 -4.14 2.31
CA MET A 77 13.19 -4.33 1.52
C MET A 77 13.59 -4.93 0.19
N LEU A 78 13.53 -6.25 0.12
CA LEU A 78 13.77 -7.02 -1.09
C LEU A 78 12.47 -7.62 -1.60
N VAL A 79 12.37 -7.81 -2.91
CA VAL A 79 11.27 -8.57 -3.50
C VAL A 79 11.53 -10.05 -3.20
N PRO A 80 10.62 -10.74 -2.51
CA PRO A 80 10.80 -12.14 -2.17
C PRO A 80 10.70 -13.01 -3.41
N ALA A 81 11.54 -14.05 -3.50
CA ALA A 81 11.45 -15.02 -4.58
C ALA A 81 10.07 -15.69 -4.60
N GLY A 82 9.43 -15.72 -5.77
CA GLY A 82 8.09 -16.27 -5.92
C GLY A 82 6.97 -15.34 -5.46
N ALA A 83 7.20 -14.02 -5.49
CA ALA A 83 6.15 -13.05 -5.22
C ALA A 83 4.94 -13.27 -6.14
N ILE A 84 3.74 -13.33 -5.55
CA ILE A 84 2.48 -13.53 -6.27
C ILE A 84 1.67 -12.23 -6.31
N CYS A 85 0.94 -12.05 -7.42
CA CYS A 85 0.01 -10.95 -7.55
C CYS A 85 -1.21 -11.17 -6.65
N PHE A 86 -1.52 -10.19 -5.80
CA PHE A 86 -2.62 -10.28 -4.85
C PHE A 86 -4.01 -10.44 -5.50
N ASN A 87 -4.19 -10.00 -6.74
CA ASN A 87 -5.50 -10.07 -7.40
C ASN A 87 -5.71 -11.30 -8.28
N CYS A 88 -4.65 -11.80 -8.93
CA CYS A 88 -4.76 -12.92 -9.87
C CYS A 88 -3.96 -14.16 -9.45
N GLU A 89 -3.23 -14.10 -8.33
CA GLU A 89 -2.50 -15.22 -7.72
C GLU A 89 -1.42 -15.84 -8.63
N LYS A 90 -1.12 -15.18 -9.76
CA LYS A 90 -0.04 -15.55 -10.68
C LYS A 90 1.29 -14.98 -10.20
N PRO A 91 2.42 -15.65 -10.48
CA PRO A 91 3.74 -15.15 -10.13
C PRO A 91 4.04 -13.82 -10.82
N ILE A 92 4.92 -13.06 -10.20
CA ILE A 92 5.47 -11.81 -10.72
C ILE A 92 6.87 -12.07 -11.26
N ASP A 93 7.20 -11.35 -12.33
CA ASP A 93 8.55 -11.38 -12.87
C ASP A 93 9.40 -10.35 -12.14
N ASP A 94 10.27 -10.84 -11.25
CA ASP A 94 11.18 -9.99 -10.47
C ASP A 94 12.27 -9.35 -11.34
N ARG A 95 12.51 -9.87 -12.56
CA ARG A 95 13.50 -9.32 -13.51
C ARG A 95 13.00 -8.04 -14.17
N ASP A 96 11.69 -7.95 -14.44
CA ASP A 96 11.07 -6.76 -15.02
C ASP A 96 10.44 -5.88 -13.94
N VAL A 97 11.24 -4.92 -13.46
CA VAL A 97 10.86 -3.89 -12.48
C VAL A 97 9.64 -3.07 -12.93
N ASN A 98 9.37 -2.99 -14.23
CA ASN A 98 8.26 -2.24 -14.78
C ASN A 98 6.96 -3.05 -14.94
N SER A 99 6.99 -4.36 -14.70
CA SER A 99 5.81 -5.23 -14.88
C SER A 99 4.84 -5.19 -13.69
N TYR A 100 5.34 -4.85 -12.50
CA TYR A 100 4.60 -4.94 -11.25
C TYR A 100 4.57 -3.64 -10.45
N VAL A 101 3.66 -3.62 -9.49
CA VAL A 101 3.45 -2.55 -8.51
C VAL A 101 3.70 -3.18 -7.15
N TRP A 102 4.60 -2.58 -6.39
CA TRP A 102 4.92 -3.04 -5.04
C TRP A 102 4.49 -2.02 -4.00
N ILE A 103 3.64 -2.48 -3.09
CA ILE A 103 3.14 -1.69 -1.97
C ILE A 103 3.75 -2.28 -0.70
N PRO A 104 4.88 -1.72 -0.25
CA PRO A 104 5.54 -2.18 0.96
C PRO A 104 4.64 -1.87 2.13
N ALA A 105 4.32 -2.91 2.89
CA ALA A 105 3.36 -2.81 3.99
C ALA A 105 4.03 -3.04 5.35
N GLY A 106 5.35 -2.82 5.45
CA GLY A 106 6.15 -2.72 6.69
C GLY A 106 6.02 -3.90 7.65
N ASN A 107 4.88 -4.02 8.32
CA ASN A 107 4.50 -5.02 9.29
C ASN A 107 3.38 -5.98 8.85
N ALA A 108 2.96 -5.94 7.58
CA ALA A 108 1.77 -6.69 7.16
C ALA A 108 1.95 -8.21 7.19
N THR A 109 0.97 -8.88 7.79
CA THR A 109 0.59 -10.25 7.49
C THR A 109 -0.27 -10.24 6.21
N VAL A 110 0.07 -11.15 5.28
CA VAL A 110 -0.54 -11.50 3.97
C VAL A 110 -0.52 -10.51 2.77
N PRO A 111 -0.22 -11.00 1.54
CA PRO A 111 0.26 -12.36 1.20
C PRO A 111 1.76 -12.56 1.44
N THR A 112 2.57 -11.49 1.42
CA THR A 112 4.02 -11.58 1.66
C THR A 112 4.44 -10.69 2.82
N THR A 113 5.51 -11.08 3.53
CA THR A 113 6.09 -10.32 4.65
C THR A 113 6.57 -8.92 4.27
N GLN A 114 6.79 -8.70 2.97
CA GLN A 114 7.28 -7.44 2.38
C GLN A 114 6.14 -6.58 1.82
N GLY A 115 4.89 -7.05 1.89
CA GLY A 115 3.69 -6.32 1.50
C GLY A 115 2.94 -6.93 0.32
N TYR A 116 2.32 -6.06 -0.48
CA TYR A 116 1.46 -6.48 -1.59
C TYR A 116 2.15 -6.26 -2.92
N PHE A 117 2.01 -7.23 -3.79
CA PHE A 117 2.44 -7.14 -5.17
C PHE A 117 1.27 -7.28 -6.13
N PHE A 118 1.32 -6.55 -7.23
CA PHE A 118 0.31 -6.59 -8.29
C PHE A 118 0.98 -6.50 -9.63
N HIS A 119 0.50 -7.22 -10.65
CA HIS A 119 0.79 -6.82 -12.02
C HIS A 119 0.23 -5.42 -12.28
N PHE A 120 0.90 -4.63 -13.11
CA PHE A 120 0.47 -3.26 -13.43
C PHE A 120 -1.00 -3.21 -13.91
N LYS A 121 -1.41 -4.18 -14.75
CA LYS A 121 -2.78 -4.32 -15.27
C LYS A 121 -3.77 -4.90 -14.24
N CYS A 122 -3.27 -5.57 -13.21
CA CYS A 122 -4.08 -6.17 -12.14
C CYS A 122 -4.34 -5.18 -11.00
N PHE A 123 -3.65 -4.04 -10.91
CA PHE A 123 -3.90 -3.03 -9.87
C PHE A 123 -5.17 -2.21 -10.13
N LYS A 124 -6.31 -2.89 -10.01
CA LYS A 124 -7.68 -2.41 -10.19
C LYS A 124 -8.62 -3.15 -9.23
N CYS A 125 -9.83 -2.63 -9.04
CA CYS A 125 -10.80 -3.27 -8.17
C CYS A 125 -11.20 -4.65 -8.70
N TRP A 126 -11.23 -5.66 -7.84
CA TRP A 126 -11.67 -7.00 -8.19
C TRP A 126 -13.15 -7.06 -8.58
N LYS A 127 -14.03 -6.34 -7.86
CA LYS A 127 -15.48 -6.32 -8.12
C LYS A 127 -15.86 -5.53 -9.39
N CYS A 128 -15.62 -4.23 -9.43
CA CYS A 128 -16.04 -3.39 -10.58
C CYS A 128 -15.05 -3.36 -11.76
N LYS A 129 -13.85 -3.93 -11.63
CA LYS A 129 -12.79 -3.90 -12.65
C LYS A 129 -12.33 -2.50 -13.10
N TYR A 130 -12.74 -1.45 -12.39
CA TYR A 130 -12.27 -0.09 -12.57
C TYR A 130 -11.05 0.22 -11.72
N ARG A 131 -10.36 1.30 -12.08
CA ARG A 131 -9.21 1.83 -11.35
C ARG A 131 -9.55 2.15 -9.89
N LEU A 132 -8.52 2.05 -9.05
CA LEU A 132 -8.59 2.43 -7.65
C LEU A 132 -8.50 3.96 -7.53
N ILE A 133 -9.53 4.58 -6.97
CA ILE A 133 -9.54 6.03 -6.73
C ILE A 133 -8.52 6.35 -5.62
N HIS A 134 -7.71 7.39 -5.83
CA HIS A 134 -6.59 7.77 -4.95
C HIS A 134 -5.51 6.70 -4.75
N ASN A 135 -5.45 5.69 -5.62
CA ASN A 135 -4.50 4.57 -5.50
C ASN A 135 -4.58 3.85 -4.14
N LYS A 136 -5.77 3.84 -3.54
CA LYS A 136 -6.10 3.12 -2.30
C LYS A 136 -7.04 1.97 -2.60
N PHE A 137 -6.83 0.86 -1.90
CA PHE A 137 -7.66 -0.33 -1.97
C PHE A 137 -7.97 -0.87 -0.58
N TYR A 138 -9.05 -1.63 -0.48
CA TYR A 138 -9.37 -2.45 0.67
C TYR A 138 -9.01 -3.90 0.36
N SER A 139 -8.28 -4.55 1.26
CA SER A 139 -8.12 -5.99 1.22
C SER A 139 -9.40 -6.63 1.77
N LYS A 140 -10.11 -7.38 0.94
CA LYS A 140 -11.30 -8.14 1.33
C LYS A 140 -11.30 -9.47 0.60
N ASP A 141 -11.44 -10.56 1.35
CA ASP A 141 -11.50 -11.93 0.84
C ASP A 141 -10.26 -12.29 -0.01
N GLY A 142 -9.08 -11.83 0.41
CA GLY A 142 -7.82 -12.04 -0.32
C GLY A 142 -7.69 -11.26 -1.62
N LYS A 143 -8.57 -10.29 -1.89
CA LYS A 143 -8.56 -9.49 -3.14
C LYS A 143 -8.60 -7.99 -2.86
N ALA A 144 -8.18 -7.20 -3.85
CA ALA A 144 -8.20 -5.73 -3.74
C ALA A 144 -9.52 -5.14 -4.25
N TRP A 145 -10.23 -4.44 -3.37
CA TRP A 145 -11.49 -3.75 -3.66
C TRP A 145 -11.27 -2.24 -3.67
N CYS A 146 -11.99 -1.50 -4.52
CA CYS A 146 -12.04 -0.04 -4.35
C CYS A 146 -12.89 0.32 -3.12
N VAL A 147 -12.69 1.52 -2.59
CA VAL A 147 -13.44 2.03 -1.43
C VAL A 147 -14.95 1.96 -1.65
N ALA A 148 -15.44 2.33 -2.83
CA ALA A 148 -16.86 2.25 -3.15
C ALA A 148 -17.41 0.81 -3.08
N CYS A 149 -16.73 -0.15 -3.71
CA CYS A 149 -17.13 -1.55 -3.69
C CYS A 149 -17.02 -2.17 -2.29
N ALA A 150 -16.01 -1.79 -1.50
CA ALA A 150 -15.83 -2.31 -0.14
C ALA A 150 -16.92 -1.80 0.82
N LEU A 151 -17.36 -0.56 0.65
CA LEU A 151 -18.43 0.06 1.44
C LEU A 151 -19.85 -0.25 0.92
N GLY A 152 -19.98 -0.93 -0.22
CA GLY A 152 -21.30 -1.24 -0.82
C GLY A 152 -21.99 -0.03 -1.45
N ARG A 153 -21.25 1.01 -1.83
CA ARG A 153 -21.79 2.19 -2.53
C ARG A 153 -21.94 1.91 -4.04
N ASP A 154 -22.81 2.68 -4.69
CA ASP A 154 -22.97 2.64 -6.14
C ASP A 154 -21.65 2.92 -6.87
N ILE A 155 -21.40 2.13 -7.91
CA ILE A 155 -20.16 2.19 -8.67
C ILE A 155 -20.22 3.39 -9.61
N ARG A 156 -19.46 4.44 -9.29
CA ARG A 156 -19.27 5.58 -10.20
C ARG A 156 -18.24 5.23 -11.27
N VAL A 157 -18.65 5.24 -12.53
CA VAL A 157 -17.75 5.06 -13.68
C VAL A 157 -16.74 6.21 -13.69
N PRO A 158 -15.43 5.94 -13.69
CA PRO A 158 -14.42 7.00 -13.66
C PRO A 158 -14.41 7.76 -15.00
N THR A 159 -14.41 9.10 -14.96
CA THR A 159 -14.36 9.93 -16.17
C THR A 159 -13.05 9.81 -16.96
N ARG A 160 -11.96 9.42 -16.28
CA ARG A 160 -10.63 9.22 -16.87
C ARG A 160 -10.13 7.83 -16.57
N ARG A 161 -9.58 7.16 -17.60
CA ARG A 161 -8.83 5.90 -17.57
C ARG A 161 -9.53 4.81 -16.73
N TRP A 162 -10.27 3.93 -17.39
CA TRP A 162 -11.17 3.02 -16.67
C TRP A 162 -10.47 1.82 -16.05
N HIS A 163 -9.59 1.16 -16.82
CA HIS A 163 -9.03 -0.14 -16.44
C HIS A 163 -7.59 -0.09 -15.94
N THR A 164 -6.99 1.10 -15.84
CA THR A 164 -5.64 1.29 -15.34
C THR A 164 -5.60 2.42 -14.32
N SER A 165 -4.92 2.19 -13.20
CA SER A 165 -4.73 3.16 -12.13
C SER A 165 -3.60 4.14 -12.47
N TYR A 166 -3.48 5.20 -11.69
CA TYR A 166 -2.40 6.18 -11.81
C TYR A 166 -1.28 5.82 -10.85
N VAL A 167 -0.75 4.61 -10.99
CA VAL A 167 0.29 4.08 -10.12
C VAL A 167 1.62 4.02 -10.87
N ASN A 168 2.72 4.20 -10.16
CA ASN A 168 4.04 3.95 -10.72
C ASN A 168 4.41 2.47 -10.58
N THR A 169 5.30 2.00 -11.43
CA THR A 169 5.85 0.65 -11.35
C THR A 169 6.79 0.52 -10.15
N HIS A 170 7.03 -0.74 -9.74
CA HIS A 170 7.79 -1.08 -8.54
C HIS A 170 7.23 -0.35 -7.29
N ARG A 171 8.07 -0.06 -6.29
CA ARG A 171 7.70 0.74 -5.12
C ARG A 171 7.97 2.24 -5.28
N THR A 172 8.19 2.74 -6.49
CA THR A 172 8.62 4.14 -6.70
C THR A 172 7.60 5.15 -6.15
N GLY A 173 6.31 4.91 -6.37
CA GLY A 173 5.24 5.77 -5.82
C GLY A 173 4.99 5.58 -4.33
N SER A 174 5.42 4.44 -3.77
CA SER A 174 5.24 4.08 -2.37
C SER A 174 6.51 4.28 -1.52
N ARG A 175 7.62 4.71 -2.13
CA ARG A 175 8.94 4.94 -1.49
C ARG A 175 8.95 6.14 -0.54
N MET A 176 8.19 7.20 -0.87
CA MET A 176 8.16 8.45 -0.09
C MET A 176 7.48 8.32 1.29
N SER A 177 6.98 7.13 1.62
CA SER A 177 6.37 6.86 2.92
C SER A 177 6.69 5.42 3.30
N GLY A 178 6.66 5.09 4.58
CA GLY A 178 7.08 3.78 5.07
C GLY A 178 8.05 3.94 6.24
N HIS A 179 8.88 2.93 6.45
CA HIS A 179 9.99 3.00 7.39
C HIS A 179 11.15 3.79 6.76
N PHE A 180 11.80 4.59 7.60
CA PHE A 180 13.02 5.33 7.31
C PHE A 180 14.04 4.97 8.39
N PHE A 181 15.30 5.33 8.18
CA PHE A 181 16.31 5.26 9.22
C PHE A 181 16.31 6.55 10.07
N PRO A 182 16.44 6.47 11.40
CA PRO A 182 16.32 5.27 12.23
C PRO A 182 14.87 4.77 12.29
N ARG A 183 14.68 3.46 12.36
CA ARG A 183 13.36 2.86 12.58
C ARG A 183 12.94 2.93 14.05
N HIS A 184 13.87 2.71 14.97
CA HIS A 184 13.65 2.66 16.41
C HIS A 184 14.72 3.48 17.14
N GLN A 185 14.35 4.08 18.27
CA GLN A 185 15.23 4.99 19.01
C GLN A 185 16.56 4.35 19.46
N HIS A 186 16.56 3.07 19.86
CA HIS A 186 17.77 2.36 20.30
C HIS A 186 18.84 2.25 19.21
N GLN A 187 18.47 2.36 17.93
CA GLN A 187 19.44 2.30 16.83
C GLN A 187 20.31 3.55 16.77
N MET A 188 19.81 4.69 17.25
CA MET A 188 20.60 5.91 17.40
C MET A 188 21.48 5.85 18.64
N ALA A 189 21.01 5.22 19.73
CA ALA A 189 21.84 4.99 20.91
C ALA A 189 23.06 4.13 20.55
N PHE A 190 22.84 2.98 19.89
CA PHE A 190 23.90 2.11 19.37
C PHE A 190 24.95 2.85 18.53
N LEU A 191 24.53 3.81 17.70
CA LEU A 191 25.47 4.56 16.85
C LEU A 191 26.28 5.61 17.62
N LEU A 192 25.74 6.12 18.72
CA LEU A 192 26.31 7.22 19.51
C LEU A 192 27.07 6.74 20.74
N ASP A 193 26.81 5.52 21.22
CA ASP A 193 27.45 4.93 22.38
C ASP A 193 28.81 4.32 21.97
N PRO A 194 29.96 4.87 22.39
CA PRO A 194 31.29 4.34 22.03
C PRO A 194 31.62 2.99 22.70
N ASN A 195 30.72 2.48 23.53
CA ASN A 195 30.88 1.28 24.35
C ASN A 195 30.13 0.06 23.79
N GLU A 196 29.33 0.24 22.72
CA GLU A 196 28.78 -0.84 21.89
C GLU A 196 29.52 -0.92 20.55
#